data_AF-A0A7Y5VB54-F1
#
_entry.id   AF-A0A7Y5VB54-F1
#
_cell.length_a   1.000
_cell.length_b   1.000
_cell.length_c   1.000
_cell.angle_alpha   90.00
_cell.angle_beta   90.00
_cell.angle_gamma   90.00
#
_symmetry.space_group_name_H-M   'P 1'
#
loop_
_entity.id
_entity.type
_entity.pdbx_description
1 polymer ?
#
loop_
_entity_poly.entity_id
_entity_poly.type
_entity_poly.pdbx_seq_one_letter_code
_entity_poly.pdbx_strand_id
1 'polypeptide(L)' 'VPDAVADGVTGLLVDPGDARAVSAALTSLLSDEALRSRLGAAARERAAARFDWSAVGEQFRAVLAEAW' A
#
# COMPACT_ATOMS: atom_id res chain seq x y z
N VAL A 1 5.67 -3.24 7.60
CA VAL A 1 4.30 -2.96 7.10
C VAL A 1 4.05 -1.47 6.87
N PRO A 2 4.48 -0.53 7.75
CA PRO A 2 4.28 0.91 7.52
C PRO A 2 4.85 1.39 6.17
N ASP A 3 5.93 0.77 5.71
CA ASP A 3 6.57 1.14 4.43
C ASP A 3 5.72 0.77 3.20
N ALA A 4 4.85 -0.24 3.34
CA ALA A 4 3.98 -0.73 2.28
C ALA A 4 2.65 0.04 2.23
N VAL A 5 2.06 0.33 3.39
CA VAL A 5 0.73 0.96 3.52
C VAL A 5 0.88 2.40 4.01
N ALA A 6 0.42 3.35 3.20
CA ALA A 6 0.21 4.73 3.63
C ALA A 6 -1.21 4.88 4.22
N ASP A 7 -1.28 5.17 5.51
CA ASP A 7 -2.55 5.28 6.24
C ASP A 7 -3.49 6.33 5.62
N GLY A 8 -4.78 5.98 5.51
CA GLY A 8 -5.83 6.80 4.89
C GLY A 8 -5.71 6.99 3.37
N VAL A 9 -4.62 6.49 2.75
CA VAL A 9 -4.33 6.66 1.32
C VAL A 9 -4.38 5.33 0.58
N THR A 10 -3.59 4.35 0.99
CA THR A 10 -3.54 3.02 0.36
C THR A 10 -4.08 1.91 1.27
N GLY A 11 -4.64 2.28 2.41
CA GLY A 11 -5.16 1.36 3.42
C GLY A 11 -5.40 2.08 4.75
N LEU A 12 -5.73 1.32 5.78
CA LEU A 12 -5.88 1.82 7.15
C LEU A 12 -4.88 1.09 8.04
N LEU A 13 -4.13 1.84 8.84
CA LEU A 13 -3.24 1.29 9.86
C LEU A 13 -3.93 1.35 11.21
N VAL A 14 -3.86 0.24 11.94
CA VAL A 14 -4.40 0.10 13.30
C VAL A 14 -3.36 -0.58 14.19
N ASP A 15 -3.49 -0.40 15.50
CA ASP A 15 -2.70 -1.17 16.46
C ASP A 15 -3.11 -2.66 16.35
N PRO A 16 -2.20 -3.60 16.05
CA PRO A 16 -2.52 -5.01 15.94
C PRO A 16 -2.95 -5.64 17.28
N GLY A 17 -2.62 -5.03 18.43
CA GLY A 17 -3.09 -5.45 19.75
C GLY A 17 -4.52 -4.98 20.07
N ASP A 18 -5.07 -4.06 19.29
CA ASP A 18 -6.41 -3.52 19.50
C ASP A 18 -7.44 -4.15 18.55
N ALA A 19 -8.08 -5.21 19.03
CA ALA A 19 -9.13 -5.90 18.29
C ALA A 19 -10.34 -4.98 17.95
N ARG A 20 -10.62 -3.95 18.76
CA ARG A 20 -11.71 -3.01 18.47
C ARG A 20 -11.33 -2.09 17.32
N ALA A 21 -10.09 -1.62 17.27
CA ALA A 21 -9.59 -0.82 16.15
C ALA A 21 -9.64 -1.61 14.84
N VAL A 22 -9.22 -2.89 14.84
CA VAL A 22 -9.32 -3.78 13.68
C VAL A 22 -10.78 -3.93 13.22
N SER A 23 -11.69 -4.24 14.15
CA SER A 23 -13.11 -4.38 13.82
C SER A 23 -13.69 -3.09 13.24
N ALA A 24 -13.37 -1.93 13.81
CA ALA A 24 -13.86 -0.64 13.33
C ALA A 24 -13.37 -0.33 11.91
N ALA A 25 -12.08 -0.55 11.63
CA ALA A 25 -11.51 -0.35 10.30
C ALA A 25 -12.16 -1.26 9.26
N LEU A 26 -12.39 -2.54 9.60
CA LEU A 26 -13.10 -3.48 8.73
C LEU A 26 -14.55 -3.05 8.49
N THR A 27 -15.27 -2.64 9.54
CA THR A 27 -16.64 -2.13 9.40
C THR A 27 -16.70 -0.91 8.49
N SER A 28 -15.80 0.07 8.65
CA SER A 28 -15.73 1.23 7.75
C SER A 28 -15.53 0.82 6.30
N LEU A 29 -14.60 -0.10 6.03
CA LEU A 29 -14.33 -0.57 4.67
C LEU A 29 -15.50 -1.37 4.08
N LEU A 30 -16.22 -2.14 4.89
CA LEU A 30 -17.37 -2.93 4.43
C LEU A 30 -18.59 -2.06 4.15
N SER A 31 -18.82 -1.04 4.99
CA SER A 31 -19.99 -0.16 4.92
C SER A 31 -19.83 1.02 3.94
N ASP A 32 -18.61 1.37 3.54
CA ASP A 32 -18.34 2.47 2.61
C ASP A 32 -17.58 1.96 1.35
N GLU A 33 -18.33 1.72 0.28
CA GLU A 33 -17.77 1.32 -1.02
C GLU A 33 -16.85 2.39 -1.62
N ALA A 34 -17.19 3.67 -1.48
CA ALA A 34 -16.40 4.75 -2.07
C ALA A 34 -15.03 4.84 -1.41
N LEU A 35 -14.98 4.72 -0.08
CA LEU A 35 -13.74 4.61 0.68
C LEU A 35 -12.93 3.39 0.23
N ARG A 36 -13.55 2.21 0.22
CA ARG A 36 -12.89 0.95 -0.18
C ARG A 36 -12.29 1.03 -1.58
N SER A 37 -13.06 1.51 -2.55
CA SER A 37 -12.64 1.67 -3.94
C SER A 37 -11.48 2.66 -4.07
N ARG A 38 -11.54 3.82 -3.39
CA ARG A 38 -10.48 4.83 -3.41
C ARG A 38 -9.16 4.30 -2.85
N LEU A 39 -9.20 3.69 -1.67
CA LEU A 39 -7.99 3.15 -1.03
C LEU A 39 -7.38 2.00 -1.85
N GLY A 40 -8.22 1.11 -2.38
CA GLY A 40 -7.78 -0.02 -3.21
C GLY A 40 -7.12 0.42 -4.51
N ALA A 41 -7.67 1.43 -5.20
CA ALA A 41 -7.08 2.00 -6.41
C ALA A 41 -5.68 2.58 -6.15
N ALA A 42 -5.57 3.44 -5.12
CA ALA A 42 -4.29 4.04 -4.74
C ALA A 42 -3.25 2.97 -4.30
N ALA A 43 -3.70 1.93 -3.59
CA ALA A 43 -2.84 0.81 -3.23
C ALA A 43 -2.29 0.07 -4.46
N ARG A 44 -3.15 -0.18 -5.46
CA ARG A 44 -2.75 -0.85 -6.70
C ARG A 44 -1.74 -0.03 -7.50
N GLU A 45 -1.98 1.28 -7.64
CA GLU A 45 -1.06 2.20 -8.31
C GLU A 45 0.30 2.22 -7.63
N ARG A 46 0.32 2.35 -6.29
CA ARG A 46 1.56 2.31 -5.51
C ARG A 46 2.30 0.98 -5.68
N ALA A 47 1.58 -0.13 -5.65
CA ALA A 47 2.18 -1.46 -5.80
C ALA A 47 2.85 -1.62 -7.17
N ALA A 48 2.17 -1.22 -8.25
CA ALA A 48 2.73 -1.24 -9.60
C ALA A 48 3.96 -0.34 -9.74
N ALA A 49 3.96 0.84 -9.11
CA ALA A 49 5.05 1.80 -9.23
C ALA A 49 6.31 1.44 -8.41
N ARG A 50 6.15 0.75 -7.27
CA ARG A 50 7.24 0.58 -6.27
C ARG A 50 7.61 -0.87 -5.97
N PHE A 51 6.69 -1.80 -6.16
CA PHE A 51 6.86 -3.20 -5.74
C PHE A 51 6.74 -4.18 -6.91
N ASP A 52 6.64 -3.68 -8.14
CA ASP A 52 6.77 -4.52 -9.32
C ASP A 52 8.25 -4.92 -9.51
N TRP A 53 8.51 -6.23 -9.52
CA TRP A 53 9.84 -6.79 -9.71
C TRP A 53 10.49 -6.35 -11.02
N SER A 54 9.68 -6.06 -12.05
CA SER A 54 10.21 -5.52 -13.31
C SER A 54 10.79 -4.11 -13.11
N ALA A 55 10.07 -3.23 -12.39
CA ALA A 55 10.51 -1.89 -12.05
C ALA A 55 11.73 -1.89 -11.10
N VAL A 56 11.74 -2.79 -10.12
CA VAL A 56 12.88 -2.97 -9.20
C VAL A 56 14.13 -3.42 -9.96
N GLY A 57 13.98 -4.37 -10.90
CA GLY A 57 15.07 -4.82 -11.77
C GLY A 57 15.64 -3.69 -12.63
N GLU A 58 14.79 -2.83 -13.18
CA GLU A 58 15.23 -1.67 -13.97
C GLU A 58 16.03 -0.67 -13.15
N GLN A 59 15.56 -0.35 -11.94
CA GLN A 59 16.28 0.54 -11.03
C GLN A 59 17.67 -0.01 -10.65
N PHE A 60 17.76 -1.32 -10.40
CA PHE A 60 19.05 -1.98 -10.16
C PHE A 60 19.98 -1.90 -11.36
N ARG A 61 19.47 -2.11 -12.59
CA ARG A 61 20.29 -1.97 -13.81
C ARG A 61 20.82 -0.55 -13.98
N ALA A 62 19.99 0.47 -13.74
CA ALA A 62 20.39 1.87 -13.89
C ALA A 62 21.58 2.23 -12.99
N VAL A 63 21.53 1.82 -11.71
CA VAL A 63 22.63 2.05 -10.76
C VAL A 63 23.90 1.30 -11.19
N LEU A 64 23.77 0.07 -11.68
CA LEU A 64 24.92 -0.68 -12.19
C LEU A 64 25.51 -0.03 -13.44
N ALA A 65 24.68 0.50 -14.35
CA ALA A 65 25.14 1.15 -15.57
C ALA A 65 25.87 2.48 -15.33
N GLU A 66 25.57 3.20 -14.24
CA GLU A 66 26.29 4.41 -13.83
C GLU A 66 27.62 4.11 -13.12
N ALA A 67 27.80 2.88 -12.63
CA ALA A 67 28.97 2.46 -11.87
C ALA A 67 30.13 1.90 -12.75
N TRP A 68 29.94 1.81 -14.07
CA TRP A 68 30.91 1.31 -15.03
C TRP A 68 31.10 2.24 -16.22
#